data_AF-A0AAQ3S3A5-F1
#
_entry.id   AF-A0AAQ3S3A5-F1
#
_cell.length_a   1.000
_cell.length_b   1.000
_cell.length_c   1.000
_cell.angle_alpha   90.00
_cell.angle_beta   90.00
_cell.angle_gamma   90.00
#
_symmetry.space_group_name_H-M   'P 1'
#
loop_
_entity.id
_entity.type
_entity.pdbx_description
1 polymer ?
#
loop_
_entity_poly.entity_id
_entity_poly.type
_entity_poly.pdbx_seq_one_letter_code
_entity_poly.pdbx_strand_id
1 'polypeptide(L)'
;MKGKYEKYWGNPNGINILLLIAVVLDPRSKLDFVNYFIDYLFESHMASKLKSKSLSSLKTIYEQYRGIEEGSQSSQQESQLNDDDDPHGMSFYLRATGRRFDYISELDKYLREDPEPYMKSVEFDILHWWKVNSTRFPILANMAREVLVIPISTVA
;
A
#
# COMPACT_ATOMS: atom_id res chain seq x y z
N MET A 1 15.17 -22.44 -17.46
CA MET A 1 14.82 -21.24 -16.64
C MET A 1 14.70 -19.96 -17.48
N LYS A 2 15.65 -19.65 -18.37
CA LYS A 2 15.62 -18.45 -19.23
C LYS A 2 14.31 -18.22 -20.00
N GLY A 3 13.76 -19.24 -20.64
CA GLY A 3 12.49 -19.10 -21.40
C GLY A 3 11.26 -18.75 -20.55
N LYS A 4 11.20 -19.19 -19.28
CA LYS A 4 10.13 -18.78 -18.35
C LYS A 4 10.33 -17.32 -17.92
N TYR A 5 11.58 -16.91 -17.68
CA TYR A 5 11.91 -15.52 -17.37
C TYR A 5 11.49 -14.57 -18.50
N GLU A 6 11.91 -14.84 -19.73
CA GLU A 6 11.56 -14.00 -20.89
C GLU A 6 10.05 -13.89 -21.09
N LYS A 7 9.32 -15.00 -20.89
CA LYS A 7 7.86 -15.04 -21.02
C LYS A 7 7.12 -14.12 -20.04
N TYR A 8 7.53 -14.07 -18.78
CA TYR A 8 6.79 -13.35 -17.72
C TYR A 8 7.42 -12.02 -17.31
N TRP A 9 8.73 -11.85 -17.51
CA TRP A 9 9.52 -10.74 -16.98
C TRP A 9 10.36 -10.01 -18.02
N GLY A 10 10.59 -10.63 -19.20
CA GLY A 10 11.44 -10.04 -20.24
C GLY A 10 10.83 -8.86 -20.99
N ASN A 11 9.50 -8.68 -20.93
CA ASN A 11 8.80 -7.56 -21.55
C ASN A 11 8.13 -6.69 -20.46
N PRO A 12 8.55 -5.43 -20.27
CA PRO A 12 7.94 -4.49 -19.32
C PRO A 12 6.42 -4.35 -19.46
N ASN A 13 5.89 -4.42 -20.68
CA ASN A 13 4.47 -4.28 -20.93
C ASN A 13 3.67 -5.55 -20.52
N GLY A 14 4.34 -6.70 -20.40
CA GLY A 14 3.76 -7.97 -19.99
C GLY A 14 3.91 -8.30 -18.50
N ILE A 15 4.61 -7.47 -17.73
CA ILE A 15 4.77 -7.68 -16.29
C ILE A 15 3.42 -7.53 -15.59
N ASN A 16 3.11 -8.50 -14.74
CA ASN A 16 1.92 -8.47 -13.92
C ASN A 16 2.06 -7.41 -12.82
N ILE A 17 1.29 -6.33 -12.93
CA ILE A 17 1.32 -5.19 -12.00
C ILE A 17 0.92 -5.60 -10.59
N LEU A 18 0.02 -6.58 -10.41
CA LEU A 18 -0.33 -7.09 -9.08
C LEU A 18 0.88 -7.68 -8.34
N LEU A 19 1.86 -8.24 -9.07
CA LEU A 19 3.10 -8.72 -8.44
C LEU A 19 3.96 -7.58 -7.94
N LEU A 20 4.05 -6.49 -8.71
CA LEU A 20 4.77 -5.29 -8.27
C LEU A 20 4.09 -4.69 -7.04
N ILE A 21 2.76 -4.62 -7.04
CA ILE A 21 1.97 -4.14 -5.89
C ILE A 21 2.19 -5.04 -4.67
N ALA A 22 2.17 -6.37 -4.83
CA ALA A 22 2.46 -7.30 -3.75
C ALA A 22 3.85 -7.06 -3.13
N VAL A 23 4.87 -6.77 -3.95
CA VAL A 23 6.20 -6.39 -3.45
C VAL A 23 6.14 -5.05 -2.69
N VAL A 24 5.43 -4.04 -3.22
CA VAL A 24 5.27 -2.75 -2.51
C VAL A 24 4.60 -2.91 -1.15
N LEU A 25 3.67 -3.87 -1.01
CA LEU A 25 3.02 -4.20 0.27
C LEU A 25 3.89 -5.01 1.22
N ASP A 26 5.07 -5.45 0.80
CA ASP A 26 6.08 -5.91 1.75
C ASP A 26 6.69 -4.69 2.44
N PRO A 27 6.56 -4.56 3.77
CA PRO A 27 7.07 -3.41 4.50
C PRO A 27 8.60 -3.29 4.42
N ARG A 28 9.31 -4.32 3.96
CA ARG A 28 10.76 -4.33 3.70
C ARG A 28 11.11 -3.90 2.28
N SER A 29 10.17 -3.88 1.35
CA SER A 29 10.41 -3.74 -0.11
C SER A 29 9.39 -2.81 -0.78
N LYS A 30 9.28 -1.59 -0.24
CA LYS A 30 8.32 -0.56 -0.65
C LYS A 30 8.53 -0.02 -2.08
N LEU A 31 7.77 1.00 -2.46
CA LEU A 31 7.76 1.57 -3.82
C LEU A 31 9.15 1.97 -4.33
N ASP A 32 10.00 2.56 -3.49
CA ASP A 32 11.35 2.96 -3.90
C ASP A 32 12.23 1.76 -4.27
N PHE A 33 12.08 0.64 -3.56
CA PHE A 33 12.75 -0.61 -3.89
C PHE A 33 12.28 -1.13 -5.26
N VAL A 34 10.97 -1.15 -5.51
CA VAL A 34 10.41 -1.56 -6.81
C VAL A 34 10.89 -0.63 -7.93
N ASN A 35 10.90 0.69 -7.70
CA ASN A 35 11.38 1.67 -8.66
C ASN A 35 12.86 1.47 -9.00
N TYR A 36 13.69 1.24 -7.98
CA TYR A 36 15.11 0.94 -8.16
C TYR A 36 15.32 -0.30 -9.03
N PHE A 37 14.62 -1.40 -8.74
CA PHE A 37 14.73 -2.63 -9.52
C PHE A 37 14.24 -2.47 -10.96
N ILE A 38 13.19 -1.68 -11.18
CA ILE A 38 12.70 -1.39 -12.55
C ILE A 38 13.76 -0.63 -13.36
N ASP A 39 14.42 0.38 -12.78
CA ASP A 39 15.51 1.10 -13.47
C ASP A 39 16.71 0.20 -13.75
N TYR A 40 17.00 -0.73 -12.82
CA TYR A 40 18.11 -1.67 -12.97
C TYR A 40 17.86 -2.68 -14.11
N LEU A 41 16.61 -3.08 -14.33
CA LEU A 41 16.25 -4.15 -15.27
C LEU A 41 15.88 -3.66 -16.68
N PHE A 42 15.44 -2.40 -16.82
CA PHE A 42 14.84 -1.91 -18.07
C PHE A 42 15.39 -0.56 -18.51
N GLU A 43 15.34 -0.32 -19.82
CA GLU A 43 15.70 0.98 -20.40
C GLU A 43 14.79 2.11 -19.90
N SER A 44 15.34 3.32 -19.76
CA SER A 44 14.70 4.49 -19.12
C SER A 44 13.26 4.75 -19.55
N HIS A 45 12.94 4.72 -20.84
CA HIS A 45 11.57 4.99 -21.32
C HIS A 45 10.58 3.89 -20.86
N MET A 46 10.99 2.63 -20.93
CA MET A 46 10.16 1.49 -20.53
C MET A 46 10.01 1.44 -19.00
N ALA A 47 11.11 1.69 -18.29
CA ALA A 47 11.15 1.81 -16.83
C ALA A 47 10.16 2.88 -16.35
N SER A 48 10.23 4.08 -16.91
CA SER A 48 9.34 5.20 -16.57
C SER A 48 7.86 4.86 -16.76
N LYS A 49 7.52 4.22 -17.90
CA LYS A 49 6.15 3.76 -18.18
C LYS A 49 5.68 2.72 -17.16
N LEU A 50 6.52 1.73 -16.84
CA LEU A 50 6.18 0.67 -15.89
C LEU A 50 6.01 1.21 -14.46
N LYS A 51 6.89 2.11 -14.01
CA LYS A 51 6.77 2.78 -12.71
C LYS A 51 5.47 3.57 -12.59
N SER A 52 5.17 4.35 -13.62
CA SER A 52 3.93 5.15 -13.69
C SER A 52 2.70 4.26 -13.61
N LYS A 53 2.70 3.14 -14.35
CA LYS A 53 1.62 2.14 -14.33
C LYS A 53 1.50 1.44 -12.98
N SER A 54 2.62 1.10 -12.34
CA SER A 54 2.67 0.47 -11.02
C SER A 54 2.07 1.40 -9.95
N LEU A 55 2.52 2.65 -9.92
CA LEU A 55 2.04 3.65 -8.96
C LEU A 55 0.57 3.99 -9.17
N SER A 56 0.13 4.20 -10.42
CA SER A 56 -1.27 4.51 -10.71
C SER A 56 -2.19 3.36 -10.32
N SER A 57 -1.80 2.13 -10.63
CA SER A 57 -2.58 0.93 -10.28
C SER A 57 -2.64 0.72 -8.77
N LEU A 58 -1.53 0.91 -8.05
CA LEU A 58 -1.50 0.87 -6.58
C LEU A 58 -2.50 1.87 -5.97
N LYS A 59 -2.48 3.12 -6.44
CA LYS A 59 -3.41 4.16 -5.99
C LYS A 59 -4.86 3.82 -6.33
N THR A 60 -5.13 3.32 -7.53
CA THR A 60 -6.48 2.93 -7.94
C THR A 60 -7.04 1.83 -7.04
N ILE A 61 -6.27 0.78 -6.74
CA ILE A 61 -6.74 -0.30 -5.86
C ILE A 61 -6.95 0.25 -4.44
N TYR A 62 -6.01 1.04 -3.92
CA TYR A 62 -6.17 1.66 -2.60
C TYR A 62 -7.46 2.48 -2.48
N GLU A 63 -7.79 3.33 -3.45
CA GLU A 63 -9.04 4.12 -3.43
C GLU A 63 -10.31 3.24 -3.51
N GLN A 64 -10.24 2.06 -4.17
CA GLN A 64 -11.35 1.10 -4.16
C GLN A 64 -11.60 0.54 -2.75
N TYR A 65 -10.54 0.16 -2.03
CA TYR A 65 -10.67 -0.32 -0.64
C TYR A 65 -11.12 0.80 0.29
N ARG A 66 -10.64 2.02 0.09
CA ARG A 66 -11.08 3.19 0.86
C ARG A 66 -12.58 3.44 0.70
N GLY A 67 -13.11 3.40 -0.52
CA GLY A 67 -14.54 3.57 -0.77
C GLY A 67 -15.43 2.48 -0.17
N ILE A 68 -14.89 1.25 -0.02
CA ILE A 68 -15.59 0.14 0.65
C ILE A 68 -15.72 0.39 2.16
N GLU A 69 -14.69 0.95 2.82
CA GLU A 69 -14.77 1.30 4.24
C GLU A 69 -15.76 2.45 4.49
N GLU A 70 -15.75 3.48 3.65
CA GLU A 70 -16.72 4.59 3.72
C GLU A 70 -18.17 4.10 3.50
N GLY A 71 -18.39 3.15 2.57
CA GLY A 71 -19.70 2.52 2.36
C GLY A 71 -20.14 1.58 3.49
N SER A 72 -19.19 0.95 4.19
CA SER A 72 -19.47 0.08 5.34
C SER A 72 -19.77 0.86 6.63
N GLN A 73 -19.34 2.12 6.71
CA GLN A 73 -19.68 3.06 7.78
C GLN A 73 -21.01 3.81 7.55
N SER A 74 -21.61 3.69 6.36
CA SER A 74 -22.89 4.36 5.99
C SER A 74 -24.14 3.87 6.75
N SER A 75 -24.00 3.13 7.85
CA SER A 75 -25.12 2.77 8.74
C SER A 75 -24.99 3.29 10.17
N GLN A 76 -23.99 4.10 10.52
CA GLN A 76 -24.00 4.82 11.80
C GLN A 76 -23.45 6.25 11.67
N GLN A 77 -24.40 7.19 11.76
CA GLN A 77 -24.28 8.58 12.20
C GLN A 77 -23.53 9.57 11.29
N GLU A 78 -24.31 10.47 10.69
CA GLU A 78 -23.93 11.89 10.61
C GLU A 78 -23.37 12.31 11.97
N SER A 79 -22.05 12.42 12.07
CA SER A 79 -21.41 13.10 13.20
C SER A 79 -21.66 14.60 13.04
N GLN A 80 -22.86 15.05 13.44
CA GLN A 80 -22.96 16.36 14.05
C GLN A 80 -22.02 16.31 15.26
N LEU A 81 -20.88 16.98 15.16
CA LEU A 81 -19.93 17.11 16.26
C LEU A 81 -20.65 17.84 17.40
N ASN A 82 -21.18 17.07 18.34
CA ASN A 82 -21.68 17.60 19.60
C ASN A 82 -20.46 18.00 20.42
N ASP A 83 -20.35 19.29 20.75
CA ASP A 83 -19.25 19.90 21.54
C ASP A 83 -19.05 19.25 22.92
N ASP A 84 -19.97 18.40 23.38
CA ASP A 84 -19.92 17.73 24.68
C ASP A 84 -18.99 16.49 24.75
N ASP A 85 -18.49 16.00 23.61
CA ASP A 85 -17.68 14.76 23.52
C ASP A 85 -16.19 15.00 23.17
N ASP A 86 -15.68 16.22 23.42
CA ASP A 86 -14.25 16.58 23.26
C ASP A 86 -13.54 16.66 24.63
N PRO A 87 -13.20 15.52 25.26
CA PRO A 87 -12.38 15.54 26.45
C PRO A 87 -11.02 16.12 26.03
N HIS A 88 -10.68 17.28 26.61
CA HIS A 88 -9.44 18.05 26.43
C HIS A 88 -9.42 19.16 25.36
N GLY A 89 -10.53 19.46 24.68
CA GLY A 89 -10.55 20.59 23.73
C GLY A 89 -9.60 20.38 22.54
N MET A 90 -9.39 19.12 22.15
CA MET A 90 -8.50 18.74 21.06
C MET A 90 -8.98 19.35 19.74
N SER A 91 -10.29 19.43 19.53
CA SER A 91 -10.89 20.10 18.36
C SER A 91 -10.49 21.58 18.30
N PHE A 92 -10.48 22.26 19.45
CA PHE A 92 -10.10 23.67 19.57
C PHE A 92 -8.61 23.88 19.31
N TYR A 93 -7.74 23.00 19.84
CA TYR A 93 -6.30 22.99 19.54
C TYR A 93 -6.03 22.82 18.04
N LEU A 94 -6.69 21.88 17.38
CA LEU A 94 -6.51 21.62 15.94
C LEU A 94 -6.95 22.83 15.10
N ARG A 95 -8.08 23.44 15.46
CA ARG A 95 -8.59 24.65 14.82
C ARG A 95 -7.67 25.87 15.04
N ALA A 96 -7.17 26.06 16.26
CA ALA A 96 -6.31 27.18 16.64
C ALA A 96 -4.90 27.06 16.04
N THR A 97 -4.37 25.85 15.93
CA THR A 97 -3.04 25.60 15.34
C THR A 97 -3.06 25.40 13.83
N GLY A 98 -4.25 25.28 13.22
CA GLY A 98 -4.40 24.93 11.82
C GLY A 98 -3.92 23.52 11.47
N ARG A 99 -3.62 22.67 12.46
CA ARG A 99 -3.24 21.27 12.24
C ARG A 99 -4.48 20.48 11.89
N ARG A 100 -4.55 20.00 10.65
CA ARG A 100 -5.49 18.95 10.22
C ARG A 100 -4.73 17.64 10.16
N PHE A 101 -5.18 16.61 10.87
CA PHE A 101 -4.56 15.28 10.79
C PHE A 101 -4.82 14.57 9.43
N ASP A 102 -5.70 15.12 8.60
CA ASP A 102 -6.24 14.44 7.41
C ASP A 102 -5.49 14.69 6.08
N TYR A 103 -4.28 15.26 6.06
CA TYR A 103 -3.69 15.69 4.79
C TYR A 103 -2.84 14.62 4.07
N ILE A 104 -2.50 13.51 4.74
CA ILE A 104 -1.65 12.46 4.16
C ILE A 104 -2.45 11.16 4.17
N SER A 105 -2.64 10.57 2.99
CA SER A 105 -3.34 9.29 2.88
C SER A 105 -2.57 8.20 3.64
N GLU A 106 -3.28 7.17 4.09
CA GLU A 106 -2.68 6.00 4.72
C GLU A 106 -1.58 5.39 3.83
N LEU A 107 -1.83 5.31 2.53
CA LEU A 107 -0.87 4.89 1.51
C LEU A 107 0.38 5.78 1.48
N ASP A 108 0.22 7.10 1.43
CA ASP A 108 1.37 8.03 1.41
C ASP A 108 2.17 7.94 2.71
N LYS A 109 1.52 7.74 3.85
CA LYS A 109 2.20 7.53 5.14
C LYS A 109 3.04 6.25 5.10
N TYR A 110 2.44 5.13 4.69
CA TYR A 110 3.15 3.85 4.57
C TYR A 110 4.37 3.94 3.64
N LEU A 111 4.22 4.58 2.48
CA LEU A 111 5.30 4.73 1.49
C LEU A 111 6.45 5.62 1.97
N ARG A 112 6.20 6.56 2.89
CA ARG A 112 7.21 7.46 3.45
C ARG A 112 7.94 6.90 4.66
N GLU A 113 7.35 5.93 5.35
CA GLU A 113 8.01 5.27 6.49
C GLU A 113 9.21 4.45 6.00
N ASP A 114 10.25 4.37 6.83
CA ASP A 114 11.42 3.56 6.51
C ASP A 114 11.02 2.08 6.30
N PRO A 115 11.71 1.35 5.41
CA PRO A 115 11.49 -0.08 5.25
C PRO A 115 11.87 -0.85 6.52
N GLU A 116 11.11 -1.91 6.81
CA GLU A 116 11.46 -2.84 7.89
C GLU A 116 12.81 -3.52 7.60
N PRO A 117 13.65 -3.75 8.62
CA PRO A 117 14.99 -4.28 8.42
C PRO A 117 14.95 -5.73 7.93
N TYR A 118 15.83 -6.07 7.00
CA TYR A 118 15.99 -7.45 6.53
C TYR A 118 16.88 -8.24 7.49
N MET A 119 16.26 -9.02 8.39
CA MET A 119 16.96 -9.92 9.30
C MET A 119 17.06 -11.34 8.73
N LYS A 120 18.28 -11.78 8.36
CA LYS A 120 18.51 -13.11 7.75
C LYS A 120 18.16 -14.30 8.66
N SER A 121 18.13 -14.10 9.98
CA SER A 121 17.97 -15.16 10.97
C SER A 121 16.53 -15.33 11.48
N VAL A 122 15.60 -14.50 11.04
CA VAL A 122 14.20 -14.52 11.49
C VAL A 122 13.30 -14.58 10.28
N GLU A 123 12.41 -15.57 10.25
CA GLU A 123 11.36 -15.63 9.24
C GLU A 123 10.39 -14.47 9.45
N PHE A 124 10.17 -13.68 8.40
CA PHE A 124 9.30 -12.52 8.47
C PHE A 124 7.90 -12.88 7.96
N ASP A 125 6.94 -12.95 8.87
CA ASP A 125 5.54 -13.14 8.53
C ASP A 125 4.90 -11.79 8.15
N ILE A 126 4.85 -11.54 6.85
CA ILE A 126 4.26 -10.34 6.26
C ILE A 126 2.77 -10.18 6.61
N LEU A 127 2.00 -11.27 6.67
CA LEU A 127 0.57 -11.21 6.97
C LEU A 127 0.35 -10.91 8.46
N HIS A 128 1.16 -11.47 9.34
CA HIS A 128 1.16 -11.12 10.74
C HIS A 128 1.55 -9.65 10.98
N TRP A 129 2.54 -9.13 10.25
CA TRP A 129 2.93 -7.73 10.34
C TRP A 129 1.76 -6.79 9.98
N TRP A 130 1.05 -7.08 8.88
CA TRP A 130 -0.15 -6.32 8.50
C TRP A 130 -1.28 -6.44 9.51
N LYS A 131 -1.47 -7.62 10.12
CA LYS A 131 -2.45 -7.82 11.18
C LYS A 131 -2.14 -6.99 12.42
N VAL A 132 -0.87 -6.90 12.84
CA VAL A 132 -0.46 -6.09 14.00
C VAL A 132 -0.58 -4.60 13.71
N ASN A 133 -0.31 -4.17 12.46
CA ASN A 133 -0.35 -2.78 12.06
C ASN A 133 -1.71 -2.31 11.51
N SER A 134 -2.75 -3.14 11.55
CA SER A 134 -4.06 -2.81 10.96
C SER A 134 -4.76 -1.62 11.63
N THR A 135 -4.38 -1.27 12.86
CA THR A 135 -4.88 -0.06 13.53
C THR A 135 -4.23 1.21 12.99
N ARG A 136 -2.98 1.12 12.51
CA ARG A 136 -2.25 2.25 11.88
C ARG A 136 -2.58 2.36 10.40
N PHE A 137 -2.87 1.22 9.77
CA PHE A 137 -3.06 1.06 8.34
C PHE A 137 -4.27 0.16 8.03
N PRO A 138 -5.51 0.57 8.36
CA PRO A 138 -6.71 -0.28 8.18
C PRO A 138 -6.98 -0.65 6.71
N ILE A 139 -6.91 0.33 5.80
CA ILE A 139 -7.25 0.13 4.38
C ILE A 139 -6.17 -0.75 3.71
N LEU A 140 -4.89 -0.46 3.95
CA LEU A 140 -3.78 -1.23 3.40
C LEU A 140 -3.70 -2.63 4.02
N ALA A 141 -4.02 -2.81 5.30
CA ALA A 141 -4.05 -4.15 5.90
C ALA A 141 -5.14 -5.02 5.25
N ASN A 142 -6.32 -4.45 4.97
CA ASN A 142 -7.37 -5.13 4.22
C ASN A 142 -6.93 -5.47 2.79
N MET A 143 -6.31 -4.52 2.09
CA MET A 143 -5.76 -4.73 0.75
C MET A 143 -4.66 -5.81 0.74
N ALA A 144 -3.73 -5.76 1.69
CA ALA A 144 -2.61 -6.70 1.79
C ALA A 144 -3.07 -8.12 2.11
N ARG A 145 -4.06 -8.28 2.98
CA ARG A 145 -4.67 -9.59 3.29
C ARG A 145 -5.17 -10.29 2.04
N GLU A 146 -5.70 -9.55 1.07
CA GLU A 146 -6.30 -10.11 -0.14
C GLU A 146 -5.29 -10.22 -1.30
N VAL A 147 -4.44 -9.22 -1.49
CA VAL A 147 -3.44 -9.22 -2.58
C VAL A 147 -2.33 -10.24 -2.34
N LEU A 148 -1.83 -10.36 -1.10
CA LEU A 148 -0.68 -11.23 -0.80
C LEU A 148 -1.03 -12.73 -0.81
N VAL A 149 -2.31 -13.08 -0.70
CA VAL A 149 -2.78 -14.48 -0.74
C VAL A 149 -3.11 -14.95 -2.16
N ILE A 150 -3.05 -14.08 -3.18
CA ILE A 150 -3.29 -14.46 -4.57
C ILE A 150 -2.17 -15.43 -5.00
N PRO A 151 -2.48 -16.67 -5.39
CA PRO A 151 -1.48 -17.60 -5.86
C PRO A 151 -0.88 -17.10 -7.18
N ILE A 152 0.43 -16.88 -7.19
CA ILE A 152 1.17 -16.33 -8.35
C ILE A 152 1.36 -17.38 -9.45
N SER A 153 1.14 -18.67 -9.14
CA SER A 153 1.23 -19.75 -10.11
C SER A 153 0.21 -20.83 -9.82
N THR A 154 -0.60 -21.16 -10.82
CA THR A 154 -1.24 -22.46 -10.94
C THR A 154 -0.19 -23.44 -11.48
N VAL A 155 0.73 -23.91 -10.63
CA VAL A 155 1.50 -25.11 -11.02
C VAL A 155 0.61 -26.32 -10.74
N ALA A 156 -0.09 -26.77 -11.77
CA ALA A 156 -0.45 -28.16 -11.97
C ALA A 156 0.54 -28.77 -12.96
#